data_AF-A0AA96PBT6-F1
#
_entry.id   AF-A0AA96PBT6-F1
#
_cell.length_a   1.000
_cell.length_b   1.000
_cell.length_c   1.000
_cell.angle_alpha   90.00
_cell.angle_beta   90.00
_cell.angle_gamma   90.00
#
_symmetry.space_group_name_H-M   'P 1'
#
loop_
_entity.id
_entity.type
_entity.pdbx_description
1 polymer ?
#
loop_
_entity_poly.entity_id
_entity_poly.type
_entity_poly.pdbx_seq_one_letter_code
_entity_poly.pdbx_strand_id
1 'polypeptide(L)'
;MRASYAAARTGKVPRPKVARGASIPAPVGGWDAISPIANMPPDRAVTLDNWFPQPDWVELRKGFVRHVDLMSGAPVETVAAYEGASTDDLFAVSGGKIYLATATPASTAVSGLANSRFQFTNFATTGGNFLYMVNGADDPQYFDGTTWAVAAITGVSGSDLITVTPHKARLWFSINGTSDAAYLGVDSIQGAATVFPIGGNWSMGGYLMQIASWSLDGGNGPDDYIAFISSRGQVSVYSGTDPNTDFTLVGTYLMGSPIGRRCITKVGADIAIICIDGLVPLSKALIFDRAAVTQVTLTRNIQRVMNQSARDYKNNFGWQIIGYPRGTRAILNIPVSENGEQQQYVMNTLSGAWCRFTGMNGSCWEVYQDNLYFGGNDGVVYEADRSGTDYGRRLSANMMTAFNYYGKRGNQKRWTMCRPQLTTDNQVNPGLAFNVDFQDFAPISVASTPSSQTALWDIALWDVGLWAGQVVTQSNWTSVTGLGYCASIRMAIDIDSPVAAGGAVWGVGLWGVNKWSYSDGAEVVLRVNGFDLSMEDGSIV
;
A
#
# COMPACT_ATOMS: atom_id res chain seq x y z
N MET A 1 -14.78 22.25 86.74
CA MET A 1 -14.21 22.09 85.39
C MET A 1 -14.13 20.61 85.07
N ARG A 2 -15.02 20.08 84.22
CA ARG A 2 -14.90 18.70 83.69
C ARG A 2 -14.10 18.79 82.39
N ALA A 3 -12.91 18.20 82.36
CA ALA A 3 -12.10 18.10 81.16
C ALA A 3 -12.72 17.07 80.21
N SER A 4 -13.23 17.54 79.08
CA SER A 4 -13.70 16.71 77.97
C SER A 4 -12.50 16.09 77.26
N TYR A 5 -12.31 14.77 77.39
CA TYR A 5 -11.44 14.00 76.51
C TYR A 5 -12.09 13.90 75.14
N ALA A 6 -11.64 14.71 74.18
CA ALA A 6 -11.96 14.54 72.78
C ALA A 6 -11.19 13.31 72.27
N ALA A 7 -11.91 12.21 72.02
CA ALA A 7 -11.35 11.04 71.35
C ALA A 7 -10.94 11.43 69.92
N ALA A 8 -9.64 11.46 69.65
CA ALA A 8 -9.11 11.63 68.31
C ALA A 8 -9.60 10.47 67.44
N ARG A 9 -10.53 10.74 66.51
CA ARG A 9 -10.83 9.84 65.39
C ARG A 9 -9.56 9.71 64.56
N THR A 10 -8.81 8.63 64.77
CA THR A 10 -7.74 8.19 63.87
C THR A 10 -8.38 7.80 62.55
N GLY A 11 -8.55 8.78 61.66
CA GLY A 11 -8.81 8.51 60.25
C GLY A 11 -7.67 7.63 59.74
N LYS A 12 -7.98 6.41 59.29
CA LYS A 12 -7.01 5.55 58.61
C LYS A 12 -6.45 6.35 57.44
N VAL A 13 -5.20 6.82 57.55
CA VAL A 13 -4.48 7.39 56.42
C VAL A 13 -4.41 6.29 55.37
N PRO A 14 -4.95 6.49 54.15
CA PRO A 14 -4.88 5.49 53.11
C PRO A 14 -3.41 5.14 52.87
N ARG A 15 -3.08 3.85 52.94
CA ARG A 15 -1.74 3.38 52.55
C ARG A 15 -1.47 3.87 51.12
N PRO A 16 -0.32 4.51 50.84
CA PRO A 16 0.00 4.94 49.49
C PRO A 16 -0.05 3.72 48.56
N LYS A 17 -0.74 3.87 47.44
CA LYS A 17 -0.79 2.83 46.41
C LYS A 17 0.63 2.68 45.84
N VAL A 18 1.23 1.50 46.04
CA VAL A 18 2.60 1.18 45.59
C VAL A 18 2.65 1.00 44.07
N ALA A 19 1.59 0.39 43.50
CA ALA A 19 1.40 0.25 42.06
C ALA A 19 0.31 1.20 41.54
N ARG A 20 0.56 1.79 40.37
CA ARG A 20 -0.36 2.65 39.63
C ARG A 20 -0.69 2.00 38.29
N GLY A 21 -1.98 2.00 37.96
CA GLY A 21 -2.46 1.64 36.63
C GLY A 21 -2.37 2.81 35.65
N ALA A 22 -2.06 2.53 34.40
CA ALA A 22 -2.18 3.47 33.28
C ALA A 22 -2.73 2.76 32.05
N SER A 23 -3.45 3.48 31.21
CA SER A 23 -3.96 2.96 29.93
C SER A 23 -3.51 3.86 28.80
N ILE A 24 -3.09 3.27 27.67
CA ILE A 24 -2.74 3.96 26.43
C ILE A 24 -3.66 3.43 25.32
N PRO A 25 -4.21 4.30 24.46
CA PRO A 25 -4.94 3.86 23.27
C PRO A 25 -4.03 3.08 22.29
N ALA A 26 -4.63 2.29 21.40
CA ALA A 26 -3.89 1.77 20.26
C ALA A 26 -3.40 2.93 19.36
N PRO A 27 -2.29 2.77 18.62
CA PRO A 27 -1.74 3.84 17.78
C PRO A 27 -2.54 4.01 16.47
N VAL A 28 -3.81 4.39 16.58
CA VAL A 28 -4.76 4.60 15.46
C VAL A 28 -4.37 5.78 14.57
N GLY A 29 -3.57 6.73 15.08
CA GLY A 29 -2.94 7.78 14.29
C GLY A 29 -1.85 7.24 13.35
N GLY A 30 -1.47 5.97 13.48
CA GLY A 30 -0.53 5.32 12.58
C GLY A 30 0.92 5.73 12.79
N TRP A 31 1.73 5.37 11.81
CA TRP A 31 3.16 5.61 11.76
C TRP A 31 3.49 7.09 11.58
N ASP A 32 4.30 7.61 12.50
CA ASP A 32 4.83 8.96 12.48
C ASP A 32 6.35 8.92 12.49
N ALA A 33 6.95 9.44 11.41
CA ALA A 33 8.39 9.51 11.24
C ALA A 33 8.93 10.95 11.30
N ILE A 34 8.08 11.94 11.59
CA ILE A 34 8.47 13.37 11.61
C ILE A 34 8.48 13.96 13.02
N SER A 35 7.55 13.54 13.89
CA SER A 35 7.44 14.10 15.23
C SER A 35 8.66 13.76 16.08
N PRO A 36 9.16 14.69 16.93
CA PRO A 36 10.23 14.40 17.87
C PRO A 36 9.83 13.25 18.79
N ILE A 37 10.70 12.24 18.92
CA ILE A 37 10.40 11.02 19.69
C ILE A 37 10.04 11.30 21.16
N ALA A 38 10.60 12.38 21.73
CA ALA A 38 10.36 12.81 23.10
C ALA A 38 9.01 13.50 23.34
N ASN A 39 8.33 13.94 22.28
CA ASN A 39 7.05 14.63 22.37
C ASN A 39 6.09 14.18 21.26
N MET A 40 6.16 12.90 20.90
CA MET A 40 5.25 12.28 19.94
C MET A 40 3.87 12.10 20.57
N PRO A 41 2.77 12.41 19.86
CA PRO A 41 1.42 12.16 20.34
C PRO A 41 1.19 10.67 20.68
N PRO A 42 0.46 10.34 21.77
CA PRO A 42 0.31 8.97 22.26
C PRO A 42 -0.52 8.06 21.33
N ASP A 43 -1.28 8.62 20.39
CA ASP A 43 -2.05 7.94 19.35
C ASP A 43 -1.20 7.54 18.13
N ARG A 44 0.11 7.84 18.12
CA ARG A 44 1.04 7.54 17.02
C ARG A 44 1.98 6.39 17.36
N ALA A 45 2.54 5.79 16.32
CA ALA A 45 3.55 4.74 16.39
C ALA A 45 4.88 5.21 15.79
N VAL A 46 5.99 4.83 16.44
CA VAL A 46 7.36 4.96 15.90
C VAL A 46 7.56 3.94 14.77
N THR A 47 7.01 2.73 14.94
CA THR A 47 7.04 1.65 13.95
C THR A 47 5.67 0.97 13.90
N LEU A 48 5.16 0.72 12.69
CA LEU A 48 3.89 0.04 12.47
C LEU A 48 4.01 -0.89 11.25
N ASP A 49 4.68 -2.03 11.45
CA ASP A 49 5.01 -2.99 10.41
C ASP A 49 3.99 -4.13 10.37
N ASN A 50 3.36 -4.34 9.21
CA ASN A 50 2.31 -5.35 8.97
C ASN A 50 1.07 -5.20 9.87
N TRP A 51 0.90 -4.01 10.45
CA TRP A 51 -0.29 -3.58 11.17
C TRP A 51 -0.99 -2.48 10.38
N PHE A 52 -2.32 -2.51 10.33
CA PHE A 52 -3.14 -1.54 9.63
C PHE A 52 -3.96 -0.70 10.64
N PRO A 53 -3.77 0.63 10.68
CA PRO A 53 -4.51 1.50 11.60
C PRO A 53 -5.91 1.79 11.06
N GLN A 54 -6.93 1.24 11.72
CA GLN A 54 -8.32 1.64 11.55
C GLN A 54 -8.63 2.84 12.46
N PRO A 55 -9.74 3.58 12.23
CA PRO A 55 -10.12 4.70 13.08
C PRO A 55 -10.27 4.33 14.56
N ASP A 56 -10.77 3.12 14.85
CA ASP A 56 -11.11 2.67 16.20
C ASP A 56 -10.08 1.70 16.82
N TRP A 57 -9.38 0.91 16.01
CA TRP A 57 -8.42 -0.11 16.45
C TRP A 57 -7.25 -0.25 15.46
N VAL A 58 -6.21 -0.97 15.86
CA VAL A 58 -5.14 -1.38 14.94
C VAL A 58 -5.29 -2.87 14.66
N GLU A 59 -5.40 -3.27 13.40
CA GLU A 59 -5.57 -4.68 13.02
C GLU A 59 -4.34 -5.24 12.32
N LEU A 60 -4.13 -6.55 12.43
CA LEU A 60 -3.10 -7.24 11.66
C LEU A 60 -3.46 -7.18 10.17
N ARG A 61 -2.47 -6.94 9.29
CA ARG A 61 -2.74 -7.04 7.85
C ARG A 61 -3.12 -8.47 7.49
N LYS A 62 -3.96 -8.62 6.47
CA LYS A 62 -4.16 -9.94 5.87
C LYS A 62 -2.95 -10.30 5.00
N GLY A 63 -2.68 -11.59 4.93
CA GLY A 63 -1.72 -12.20 4.02
C GLY A 63 -2.28 -12.32 2.59
N PHE A 64 -1.53 -13.02 1.75
CA PHE A 64 -1.82 -13.19 0.33
C PHE A 64 -1.78 -14.66 -0.08
N VAL A 65 -2.46 -14.98 -1.17
CA VAL A 65 -2.51 -16.32 -1.76
C VAL A 65 -1.99 -16.30 -3.19
N ARG A 66 -1.52 -17.44 -3.68
CA ARG A 66 -1.19 -17.57 -5.10
C ARG A 66 -2.46 -17.55 -5.94
N HIS A 67 -2.54 -16.63 -6.88
CA HIS A 67 -3.61 -16.62 -7.88
C HIS A 67 -3.25 -17.58 -9.02
N VAL A 68 -2.16 -17.32 -9.73
CA VAL A 68 -1.70 -18.14 -10.86
C VAL A 68 -0.18 -18.08 -11.02
N ASP A 69 0.41 -19.21 -11.40
CA ASP A 69 1.82 -19.31 -11.78
C ASP A 69 1.94 -19.17 -13.31
N LEU A 70 2.74 -18.21 -13.79
CA LEU A 70 2.96 -17.98 -15.21
C LEU A 70 3.98 -18.96 -15.81
N MET A 71 4.67 -19.73 -14.97
CA MET A 71 5.75 -20.65 -15.34
C MET A 71 6.89 -19.95 -16.12
N SER A 72 7.04 -18.64 -15.96
CA SER A 72 8.06 -17.84 -16.65
C SER A 72 9.41 -17.89 -15.94
N GLY A 73 9.41 -18.06 -14.61
CA GLY A 73 10.60 -17.93 -13.76
C GLY A 73 11.23 -16.53 -13.76
N ALA A 74 10.57 -15.54 -14.36
CA ALA A 74 11.03 -14.16 -14.46
C ALA A 74 10.07 -13.24 -13.68
N PRO A 75 10.53 -12.09 -13.17
CA PRO A 75 9.68 -11.15 -12.44
C PRO A 75 8.44 -10.73 -13.25
N VAL A 76 7.30 -10.56 -12.57
CA VAL A 76 6.08 -9.98 -13.16
C VAL A 76 6.15 -8.47 -13.01
N GLU A 77 6.51 -7.77 -14.08
CA GLU A 77 6.74 -6.31 -14.06
C GLU A 77 5.46 -5.50 -14.37
N THR A 78 4.43 -6.14 -14.92
CA THR A 78 3.11 -5.53 -15.19
C THR A 78 1.98 -6.52 -14.94
N VAL A 79 0.94 -6.08 -14.26
CA VAL A 79 -0.38 -6.72 -14.19
C VAL A 79 -1.38 -5.70 -14.71
N ALA A 80 -2.26 -6.11 -15.62
CA ALA A 80 -3.22 -5.23 -16.27
C ALA A 80 -4.59 -5.91 -16.31
N ALA A 81 -5.62 -5.19 -15.87
CA ALA A 81 -7.00 -5.64 -15.92
C ALA A 81 -7.67 -5.12 -17.21
N TYR A 82 -8.28 -6.03 -17.98
CA TYR A 82 -9.27 -5.72 -18.99
C TYR A 82 -10.65 -5.76 -18.33
N GLU A 83 -11.36 -4.65 -18.41
CA GLU A 83 -12.70 -4.47 -17.84
C GLU A 83 -13.67 -4.27 -19.02
N GLY A 84 -14.15 -5.38 -19.57
CA GLY A 84 -14.98 -5.41 -20.77
C GLY A 84 -16.45 -5.20 -20.47
N ALA A 85 -17.29 -5.19 -21.52
CA ALA A 85 -18.74 -5.07 -21.35
C ALA A 85 -19.39 -6.40 -20.91
N SER A 86 -18.77 -7.52 -21.25
CA SER A 86 -19.29 -8.88 -21.03
C SER A 86 -18.31 -9.83 -20.35
N THR A 87 -17.01 -9.52 -20.44
CA THR A 87 -15.92 -10.33 -19.92
C THR A 87 -14.89 -9.42 -19.30
N ASP A 88 -14.36 -9.82 -18.16
CA ASP A 88 -13.21 -9.19 -17.54
C ASP A 88 -12.07 -10.21 -17.60
N ASP A 89 -10.86 -9.74 -17.91
CA ASP A 89 -9.68 -10.59 -17.98
C ASP A 89 -8.48 -9.93 -17.31
N LEU A 90 -7.75 -10.69 -16.51
CA LEU A 90 -6.49 -10.28 -15.91
C LEU A 90 -5.34 -10.75 -16.79
N PHE A 91 -4.44 -9.84 -17.14
CA PHE A 91 -3.21 -10.14 -17.86
C PHE A 91 -1.99 -9.83 -17.00
N ALA A 92 -0.94 -10.63 -17.16
CA ALA A 92 0.33 -10.42 -16.49
C ALA A 92 1.48 -10.50 -17.50
N VAL A 93 2.45 -9.60 -17.39
CA VAL A 93 3.59 -9.52 -18.30
C VAL A 93 4.87 -9.90 -17.57
N SER A 94 5.55 -10.91 -18.09
CA SER A 94 6.78 -11.45 -17.52
C SER A 94 7.67 -12.00 -18.62
N GLY A 95 8.98 -11.75 -18.54
CA GLY A 95 9.97 -12.28 -19.48
C GLY A 95 9.71 -11.96 -20.97
N GLY A 96 9.10 -10.80 -21.29
CA GLY A 96 8.80 -10.41 -22.66
C GLY A 96 7.58 -11.11 -23.27
N LYS A 97 6.67 -11.61 -22.42
CA LYS A 97 5.44 -12.30 -22.81
C LYS A 97 4.26 -11.77 -22.00
N ILE A 98 3.10 -11.68 -22.64
CA ILE A 98 1.81 -11.40 -21.99
C ILE A 98 1.13 -12.75 -21.76
N TYR A 99 0.72 -13.00 -20.52
CA TYR A 99 -0.01 -14.18 -20.11
C TYR A 99 -1.43 -13.81 -19.70
N LEU A 100 -2.40 -14.65 -20.08
CA LEU A 100 -3.75 -14.59 -19.51
C LEU A 100 -3.71 -15.19 -18.10
N ALA A 101 -3.84 -14.34 -17.09
CA ALA A 101 -3.76 -14.68 -15.68
C ALA A 101 -5.12 -15.09 -15.09
N THR A 102 -6.25 -14.77 -15.74
CA THR A 102 -7.58 -15.31 -15.35
C THR A 102 -7.64 -16.84 -15.49
N ALA A 103 -6.96 -17.38 -16.50
CA ALA A 103 -6.96 -18.81 -16.80
C ALA A 103 -6.05 -19.58 -15.84
N THR A 104 -6.48 -20.76 -15.40
CA THR A 104 -5.64 -21.68 -14.60
C THR A 104 -5.55 -23.04 -15.31
N PRO A 105 -4.36 -23.46 -15.79
CA PRO A 105 -3.07 -22.76 -15.74
C PRO A 105 -3.05 -21.52 -16.66
N ALA A 106 -2.14 -20.58 -16.39
CA ALA A 106 -1.93 -19.42 -17.25
C ALA A 106 -1.50 -19.85 -18.65
N SER A 107 -1.99 -19.14 -19.67
CA SER A 107 -1.61 -19.34 -21.06
C SER A 107 -0.90 -18.11 -21.62
N THR A 108 0.14 -18.31 -22.44
CA THR A 108 0.78 -17.21 -23.16
C THR A 108 -0.16 -16.68 -24.25
N ALA A 109 -0.47 -15.39 -24.18
CA ALA A 109 -1.30 -14.69 -25.17
C ALA A 109 -0.44 -13.97 -26.22
N VAL A 110 0.65 -13.33 -25.81
CA VAL A 110 1.60 -12.62 -26.69
C VAL A 110 3.02 -12.97 -26.30
N SER A 111 3.93 -13.04 -27.27
CA SER A 111 5.35 -13.32 -27.03
C SER A 111 6.26 -12.51 -27.95
N GLY A 112 7.54 -12.40 -27.57
CA GLY A 112 8.56 -11.75 -28.40
C GLY A 112 8.69 -10.24 -28.13
N LEU A 113 8.21 -9.78 -26.97
CA LEU A 113 8.30 -8.38 -26.55
C LEU A 113 9.68 -8.10 -25.95
N ALA A 114 10.22 -6.90 -26.18
CA ALA A 114 11.54 -6.49 -25.76
C ALA A 114 11.68 -6.28 -24.24
N ASN A 115 10.60 -5.89 -23.54
CA ASN A 115 10.58 -5.77 -22.08
C ASN A 115 9.18 -6.09 -21.50
N SER A 116 9.05 -6.17 -20.17
CA SER A 116 7.77 -6.47 -19.51
C SER A 116 7.16 -5.25 -18.78
N ARG A 117 7.65 -4.04 -19.05
CA ARG A 117 7.35 -2.80 -18.31
C ARG A 117 6.30 -1.95 -19.02
N PHE A 118 5.10 -2.49 -19.13
CA PHE A 118 4.01 -1.85 -19.85
C PHE A 118 3.21 -0.89 -18.98
N GLN A 119 2.81 0.22 -19.59
CA GLN A 119 1.81 1.15 -19.10
C GLN A 119 0.54 0.88 -19.90
N PHE A 120 -0.60 0.87 -19.23
CA PHE A 120 -1.84 0.47 -19.86
C PHE A 120 -3.00 1.38 -19.48
N THR A 121 -4.05 1.34 -20.28
CA THR A 121 -5.35 1.93 -19.97
C THR A 121 -6.45 1.12 -20.63
N ASN A 122 -7.61 1.05 -19.98
CA ASN A 122 -8.84 0.68 -20.66
C ASN A 122 -9.37 1.89 -21.45
N PHE A 123 -9.89 1.66 -22.64
CA PHE A 123 -10.47 2.67 -23.50
C PHE A 123 -11.66 2.09 -24.28
N ALA A 124 -12.82 2.70 -24.12
CA ALA A 124 -14.02 2.32 -24.84
C ALA A 124 -14.22 3.24 -26.05
N THR A 125 -14.54 2.65 -27.19
CA THR A 125 -14.93 3.36 -28.41
C THR A 125 -16.29 2.87 -28.92
N THR A 126 -16.81 3.51 -29.96
CA THR A 126 -17.98 2.99 -30.69
C THR A 126 -17.74 1.56 -31.22
N GLY A 127 -16.46 1.16 -31.41
CA GLY A 127 -16.07 -0.17 -31.85
C GLY A 127 -15.96 -1.23 -30.74
N GLY A 128 -16.11 -0.87 -29.47
CA GLY A 128 -16.01 -1.79 -28.33
C GLY A 128 -15.09 -1.31 -27.21
N ASN A 129 -14.80 -2.19 -26.25
CA ASN A 129 -13.89 -1.91 -25.13
C ASN A 129 -12.52 -2.52 -25.40
N PHE A 130 -11.46 -1.75 -25.20
CA PHE A 130 -10.08 -2.17 -25.48
C PHE A 130 -9.18 -1.96 -24.26
N LEU A 131 -8.31 -2.94 -23.97
CA LEU A 131 -7.13 -2.74 -23.13
C LEU A 131 -5.96 -2.37 -24.03
N TYR A 132 -5.37 -1.21 -23.83
CA TYR A 132 -4.26 -0.70 -24.62
C TYR A 132 -2.98 -0.65 -23.80
N MET A 133 -1.85 -1.15 -24.34
CA MET A 133 -0.59 -1.31 -23.62
C MET A 133 0.60 -0.80 -24.44
N VAL A 134 1.49 -0.03 -23.79
CA VAL A 134 2.71 0.55 -24.39
C VAL A 134 3.90 0.41 -23.43
N ASN A 135 5.12 0.26 -23.94
CA ASN A 135 6.32 0.06 -23.11
C ASN A 135 7.57 0.85 -23.56
N GLY A 136 7.47 1.66 -24.61
CA GLY A 136 8.58 2.45 -25.15
C GLY A 136 9.71 1.64 -25.76
N ALA A 137 9.44 0.40 -26.21
CA ALA A 137 10.37 -0.44 -26.96
C ALA A 137 9.70 -1.28 -28.07
N ASP A 138 8.47 -1.74 -27.84
CA ASP A 138 7.68 -2.53 -28.77
C ASP A 138 6.50 -1.71 -29.32
N ASP A 139 6.01 -2.07 -30.50
CA ASP A 139 4.78 -1.48 -31.03
C ASP A 139 3.59 -1.76 -30.10
N PRO A 140 2.65 -0.79 -29.93
CA PRO A 140 1.59 -0.90 -28.96
C PRO A 140 0.74 -2.15 -29.15
N GLN A 141 0.44 -2.82 -28.06
CA GLN A 141 -0.43 -4.00 -28.04
C GLN A 141 -1.81 -3.59 -27.55
N TYR A 142 -2.85 -4.15 -28.15
CA TYR A 142 -4.21 -3.98 -27.63
C TYR A 142 -4.97 -5.32 -27.61
N PHE A 143 -5.90 -5.41 -26.68
CA PHE A 143 -6.84 -6.52 -26.55
C PHE A 143 -8.27 -5.99 -26.74
N ASP A 144 -9.05 -6.65 -27.59
CA ASP A 144 -10.42 -6.25 -27.97
C ASP A 144 -11.53 -6.97 -27.19
N GLY A 145 -11.16 -7.74 -26.17
CA GLY A 145 -12.06 -8.61 -25.42
C GLY A 145 -12.08 -10.05 -25.92
N THR A 146 -11.43 -10.36 -27.04
CA THR A 146 -11.30 -11.73 -27.57
C THR A 146 -9.88 -12.07 -28.02
N THR A 147 -9.19 -11.15 -28.70
CA THR A 147 -7.85 -11.38 -29.28
C THR A 147 -6.89 -10.23 -29.03
N TRP A 148 -5.59 -10.56 -28.99
CA TRP A 148 -4.50 -9.60 -28.94
C TRP A 148 -4.06 -9.23 -30.36
N ALA A 149 -3.78 -7.94 -30.59
CA ALA A 149 -3.26 -7.43 -31.84
C ALA A 149 -2.28 -6.26 -31.61
N VAL A 150 -1.47 -5.98 -32.63
CA VAL A 150 -0.55 -4.84 -32.66
C VAL A 150 -1.26 -3.64 -33.28
N ALA A 151 -1.25 -2.49 -32.61
CA ALA A 151 -1.88 -1.29 -33.14
C ALA A 151 -1.06 -0.68 -34.28
N ALA A 152 -1.71 -0.39 -35.41
CA ALA A 152 -1.07 0.28 -36.54
C ALA A 152 -1.01 1.81 -36.31
N ILE A 153 0.09 2.29 -35.73
CA ILE A 153 0.34 3.72 -35.53
C ILE A 153 1.21 4.27 -36.66
N THR A 154 0.80 5.42 -37.22
CA THR A 154 1.60 6.18 -38.18
C THR A 154 1.82 7.61 -37.68
N GLY A 155 2.71 8.38 -38.31
CA GLY A 155 3.06 9.75 -37.89
C GLY A 155 4.13 9.82 -36.79
N VAL A 156 4.18 8.81 -35.91
CA VAL A 156 5.25 8.58 -34.92
C VAL A 156 5.61 7.09 -34.91
N SER A 157 6.79 6.73 -34.38
CA SER A 157 7.14 5.32 -34.19
C SER A 157 6.33 4.74 -33.03
N GLY A 158 5.61 3.62 -33.27
CA GLY A 158 4.85 2.93 -32.23
C GLY A 158 5.74 2.46 -31.07
N SER A 159 6.93 1.95 -31.39
CA SER A 159 7.98 1.56 -30.45
C SER A 159 8.40 2.65 -29.46
N ASP A 160 8.21 3.93 -29.79
CA ASP A 160 8.67 5.02 -28.93
C ASP A 160 7.61 5.44 -27.90
N LEU A 161 6.38 4.92 -27.98
CA LEU A 161 5.30 5.29 -27.08
C LEU A 161 5.46 4.59 -25.73
N ILE A 162 5.51 5.34 -24.61
CA ILE A 162 5.85 4.78 -23.28
C ILE A 162 4.78 4.95 -22.21
N THR A 163 3.91 5.96 -22.33
CA THR A 163 2.71 6.09 -21.50
C THR A 163 1.49 6.33 -22.36
N VAL A 164 0.33 5.89 -21.88
CA VAL A 164 -0.96 6.08 -22.55
C VAL A 164 -1.97 6.64 -21.55
N THR A 165 -2.78 7.61 -21.96
CA THR A 165 -3.83 8.19 -21.12
C THR A 165 -5.02 8.62 -21.98
N PRO A 166 -6.26 8.23 -21.62
CA PRO A 166 -7.45 8.70 -22.31
C PRO A 166 -7.83 10.10 -21.81
N HIS A 167 -8.09 11.02 -22.74
CA HIS A 167 -8.59 12.36 -22.45
C HIS A 167 -9.48 12.85 -23.61
N LYS A 168 -10.70 13.33 -23.28
CA LYS A 168 -11.71 13.81 -24.25
C LYS A 168 -11.86 12.90 -25.48
N ALA A 169 -12.14 11.62 -25.22
CA ALA A 169 -12.33 10.56 -26.22
C ALA A 169 -11.14 10.37 -27.19
N ARG A 170 -9.92 10.73 -26.77
CA ARG A 170 -8.67 10.48 -27.51
C ARG A 170 -7.66 9.77 -26.63
N LEU A 171 -6.84 8.92 -27.23
CA LEU A 171 -5.64 8.39 -26.59
C LEU A 171 -4.50 9.36 -26.77
N TRP A 172 -3.85 9.70 -25.66
CA TRP A 172 -2.65 10.51 -25.59
C TRP A 172 -1.46 9.66 -25.18
N PHE A 173 -0.31 9.94 -25.77
CA PHE A 173 0.93 9.22 -25.54
C PHE A 173 2.09 10.15 -25.21
N SER A 174 3.01 9.67 -24.39
CA SER A 174 4.34 10.26 -24.28
C SER A 174 5.33 9.51 -25.18
N ILE A 175 6.16 10.27 -25.90
CA ILE A 175 7.21 9.72 -26.76
C ILE A 175 8.50 9.63 -25.94
N ASN A 176 9.12 8.44 -25.93
CA ASN A 176 10.27 8.12 -25.12
C ASN A 176 11.45 9.06 -25.41
N GLY A 177 12.04 9.62 -24.36
CA GLY A 177 13.19 10.53 -24.46
C GLY A 177 12.89 11.93 -25.00
N THR A 178 11.63 12.27 -25.30
CA THR A 178 11.26 13.60 -25.83
C THR A 178 10.33 14.37 -24.88
N SER A 179 10.16 15.67 -25.11
CA SER A 179 9.19 16.51 -24.39
C SER A 179 7.82 16.59 -25.09
N ASP A 180 7.68 15.89 -26.21
CA ASP A 180 6.49 15.97 -27.04
C ASP A 180 5.48 14.90 -26.65
N ALA A 181 4.20 15.26 -26.73
CA ALA A 181 3.10 14.33 -26.63
C ALA A 181 2.61 13.96 -28.04
N ALA A 182 1.97 12.82 -28.19
CA ALA A 182 1.25 12.45 -29.40
C ALA A 182 -0.19 12.09 -29.07
N TYR A 183 -1.14 12.37 -29.97
CA TYR A 183 -2.54 12.01 -29.77
C TYR A 183 -3.15 11.41 -31.03
N LEU A 184 -4.14 10.54 -30.86
CA LEU A 184 -4.93 9.96 -31.96
C LEU A 184 -6.21 10.74 -32.21
N GLY A 185 -6.84 10.44 -33.35
CA GLY A 185 -8.19 10.92 -33.66
C GLY A 185 -9.21 10.54 -32.59
N VAL A 186 -10.33 11.27 -32.57
CA VAL A 186 -11.45 10.99 -31.67
C VAL A 186 -11.94 9.56 -31.88
N ASP A 187 -12.18 8.86 -30.78
CA ASP A 187 -12.75 7.52 -30.75
C ASP A 187 -11.93 6.47 -31.51
N SER A 188 -10.61 6.68 -31.62
CA SER A 188 -9.70 5.80 -32.35
C SER A 188 -8.60 5.22 -31.46
N ILE A 189 -8.28 3.95 -31.69
CA ILE A 189 -7.18 3.20 -31.06
C ILE A 189 -5.95 3.06 -31.98
N GLN A 190 -6.07 3.44 -33.25
CA GLN A 190 -5.03 3.29 -34.26
C GLN A 190 -5.11 4.37 -35.34
N GLY A 191 -4.11 4.45 -36.22
CA GLY A 191 -4.03 5.43 -37.30
C GLY A 191 -2.91 6.46 -37.11
N ALA A 192 -3.06 7.62 -37.75
CA ALA A 192 -2.05 8.68 -37.71
C ALA A 192 -2.08 9.43 -36.38
N ALA A 193 -1.02 9.29 -35.58
CA ALA A 193 -0.82 10.08 -34.38
C ALA A 193 -0.25 11.46 -34.77
N THR A 194 -0.81 12.50 -34.16
CA THR A 194 -0.34 13.88 -34.37
C THR A 194 0.49 14.32 -33.17
N VAL A 195 1.65 14.91 -33.43
CA VAL A 195 2.57 15.40 -32.38
C VAL A 195 2.09 16.75 -31.86
N PHE A 196 2.05 16.88 -30.54
CA PHE A 196 1.76 18.11 -29.82
C PHE A 196 3.01 18.55 -29.02
N PRO A 197 3.72 19.60 -29.46
CA PRO A 197 4.97 20.02 -28.82
C PRO A 197 4.71 20.84 -27.55
N ILE A 198 5.22 20.36 -26.42
CA ILE A 198 5.06 21.02 -25.10
C ILE A 198 6.39 21.58 -24.59
N GLY A 199 7.52 21.10 -25.13
CA GLY A 199 8.86 21.44 -24.65
C GLY A 199 9.16 22.94 -24.55
N GLY A 200 8.54 23.77 -25.41
CA GLY A 200 8.69 25.23 -25.38
C GLY A 200 8.21 25.89 -24.08
N ASN A 201 7.32 25.24 -23.33
CA ASN A 201 6.80 25.75 -22.06
C ASN A 201 7.70 25.42 -20.86
N TRP A 202 8.71 24.57 -21.05
CA TRP A 202 9.53 24.03 -19.96
C TRP A 202 10.95 24.59 -19.98
N SER A 203 11.19 25.55 -19.08
CA SER A 203 12.51 26.19 -18.92
C SER A 203 13.60 25.29 -18.33
N MET A 204 13.24 24.18 -17.66
CA MET A 204 14.19 23.25 -17.05
C MET A 204 14.58 22.08 -17.97
N GLY A 205 13.99 22.02 -19.17
CA GLY A 205 14.15 20.92 -20.11
C GLY A 205 13.64 19.59 -19.55
N GLY A 206 14.24 18.49 -20.02
CA GLY A 206 13.84 17.13 -19.67
C GLY A 206 12.95 16.50 -20.73
N TYR A 207 12.21 15.48 -20.32
CA TYR A 207 11.32 14.71 -21.19
C TYR A 207 9.98 14.54 -20.50
N LEU A 208 8.94 14.24 -21.27
CA LEU A 208 7.59 14.02 -20.77
C LEU A 208 7.57 12.71 -19.99
N MET A 209 7.32 12.80 -18.69
CA MET A 209 7.27 11.64 -17.79
C MET A 209 5.94 10.92 -17.88
N GLN A 210 4.86 11.71 -17.79
CA GLN A 210 3.51 11.20 -17.71
C GLN A 210 2.50 12.28 -18.13
N ILE A 211 1.34 11.83 -18.58
CA ILE A 211 0.18 12.64 -18.95
C ILE A 211 -0.95 12.26 -17.99
N ALA A 212 -1.76 13.23 -17.57
CA ALA A 212 -2.88 12.96 -16.68
C ALA A 212 -4.10 13.79 -17.06
N SER A 213 -5.28 13.16 -17.06
CA SER A 213 -6.56 13.85 -17.23
C SER A 213 -7.12 14.23 -15.85
N TRP A 214 -7.34 15.52 -15.62
CA TRP A 214 -7.69 16.12 -14.34
C TRP A 214 -8.99 16.90 -14.43
N SER A 215 -9.95 16.66 -13.51
CA SER A 215 -11.20 17.43 -13.45
C SER A 215 -11.32 18.14 -12.10
N LEU A 216 -11.47 19.46 -12.12
CA LEU A 216 -11.53 20.24 -10.87
C LEU A 216 -12.84 20.02 -10.10
N ASP A 217 -13.92 19.59 -10.79
CA ASP A 217 -15.29 19.51 -10.26
C ASP A 217 -15.83 18.07 -10.06
N GLY A 218 -14.95 17.06 -10.02
CA GLY A 218 -15.34 15.71 -9.58
C GLY A 218 -16.29 14.93 -10.48
N GLY A 219 -16.42 15.30 -11.76
CA GLY A 219 -17.15 14.58 -12.79
C GLY A 219 -16.62 14.86 -14.19
N ASN A 220 -17.10 14.13 -15.21
CA ASN A 220 -16.91 14.46 -16.63
C ASN A 220 -17.73 15.73 -16.95
N GLY A 221 -17.21 16.89 -16.57
CA GLY A 221 -17.74 18.18 -16.97
C GLY A 221 -17.16 18.64 -18.32
N PRO A 222 -17.70 19.71 -18.93
CA PRO A 222 -17.08 20.34 -20.10
C PRO A 222 -15.63 20.77 -19.82
N ASP A 223 -15.29 21.14 -18.58
CA ASP A 223 -13.98 21.67 -18.18
C ASP A 223 -13.04 20.62 -17.54
N ASP A 224 -12.69 19.58 -18.29
CA ASP A 224 -11.59 18.70 -17.90
C ASP A 224 -10.27 19.27 -18.43
N TYR A 225 -9.26 19.30 -17.58
CA TYR A 225 -7.91 19.71 -17.94
C TYR A 225 -7.04 18.49 -18.28
N ILE A 226 -6.04 18.71 -19.12
CA ILE A 226 -4.93 17.76 -19.25
C ILE A 226 -3.69 18.36 -18.58
N ALA A 227 -2.93 17.53 -17.87
CA ALA A 227 -1.68 17.90 -17.23
C ALA A 227 -0.54 17.10 -17.85
N PHE A 228 0.46 17.81 -18.36
CA PHE A 228 1.70 17.22 -18.91
C PHE A 228 2.82 17.40 -17.89
N ILE A 229 3.38 16.29 -17.42
CA ILE A 229 4.34 16.27 -16.31
C ILE A 229 5.75 16.00 -16.85
N SER A 230 6.68 16.93 -16.66
CA SER A 230 8.10 16.79 -17.04
C SER A 230 8.92 16.02 -16.01
N SER A 231 9.99 15.37 -16.46
CA SER A 231 10.99 14.71 -15.60
C SER A 231 11.71 15.66 -14.65
N ARG A 232 11.71 16.96 -14.94
CA ARG A 232 12.27 17.99 -14.05
C ARG A 232 11.24 18.61 -13.10
N GLY A 233 9.98 18.13 -13.11
CA GLY A 233 8.94 18.60 -12.20
C GLY A 233 8.18 19.84 -12.68
N GLN A 234 8.28 20.20 -13.96
CA GLN A 234 7.39 21.22 -14.54
C GLN A 234 6.11 20.56 -15.03
N VAL A 235 4.95 21.12 -14.67
CA VAL A 235 3.63 20.62 -15.06
C VAL A 235 2.92 21.69 -15.86
N SER A 236 2.64 21.43 -17.14
CA SER A 236 1.84 22.33 -17.98
C SER A 236 0.41 21.82 -18.06
N VAL A 237 -0.54 22.68 -17.72
CA VAL A 237 -1.97 22.37 -17.70
C VAL A 237 -2.66 23.08 -18.85
N TYR A 238 -3.43 22.32 -19.65
CA TYR A 238 -4.20 22.83 -20.77
C TYR A 238 -5.69 22.59 -20.56
N SER A 239 -6.50 23.51 -21.08
CA SER A 239 -7.95 23.36 -21.25
C SER A 239 -8.32 23.35 -22.73
N GLY A 240 -9.45 22.76 -23.05
CA GLY A 240 -9.94 22.62 -24.43
C GLY A 240 -10.28 21.17 -24.75
N THR A 241 -10.99 20.97 -25.86
CA THR A 241 -11.47 19.63 -26.26
C THR A 241 -10.66 19.04 -27.41
N ASP A 242 -10.21 19.89 -28.34
CA ASP A 242 -9.46 19.52 -29.53
C ASP A 242 -8.12 20.30 -29.60
N PRO A 243 -6.98 19.59 -29.53
CA PRO A 243 -5.63 20.14 -29.69
C PRO A 243 -5.44 21.06 -30.92
N ASN A 244 -6.20 20.83 -31.99
CA ASN A 244 -6.06 21.59 -33.24
C ASN A 244 -6.87 22.89 -33.27
N THR A 245 -7.86 23.07 -32.40
CA THR A 245 -8.81 24.18 -32.53
C THR A 245 -8.95 25.04 -31.27
N ASP A 246 -9.04 24.44 -30.08
CA ASP A 246 -9.49 25.14 -28.87
C ASP A 246 -8.61 24.83 -27.63
N PHE A 247 -7.39 24.33 -27.85
CA PHE A 247 -6.46 23.99 -26.78
C PHE A 247 -5.67 25.21 -26.31
N THR A 248 -5.87 25.60 -25.06
CA THR A 248 -5.24 26.77 -24.45
C THR A 248 -4.45 26.42 -23.20
N LEU A 249 -3.26 27.01 -23.06
CA LEU A 249 -2.43 26.83 -21.87
C LEU A 249 -3.03 27.62 -20.71
N VAL A 250 -3.39 26.93 -19.64
CA VAL A 250 -3.87 27.54 -18.39
C VAL A 250 -2.69 28.07 -17.57
N GLY A 251 -1.62 27.26 -17.49
CA GLY A 251 -0.40 27.65 -16.78
C GLY A 251 0.62 26.52 -16.70
N THR A 252 1.86 26.90 -16.38
CA THR A 252 2.95 25.95 -16.08
C THR A 252 3.39 26.13 -14.63
N TYR A 253 3.37 25.04 -13.89
CA TYR A 253 3.64 24.99 -12.46
C TYR A 253 4.90 24.18 -12.18
N LEU A 254 5.51 24.42 -11.02
CA LEU A 254 6.70 23.71 -10.59
C LEU A 254 6.38 22.83 -9.37
N MET A 255 6.78 21.58 -9.45
CA MET A 255 6.72 20.61 -8.37
C MET A 255 8.04 19.84 -8.25
N GLY A 256 8.16 18.97 -7.24
CA GLY A 256 9.30 18.05 -7.15
C GLY A 256 9.39 17.15 -8.37
N SER A 257 10.61 16.75 -8.77
CA SER A 257 10.79 15.81 -9.88
C SER A 257 10.02 14.50 -9.62
N PRO A 258 9.18 14.03 -10.56
CA PRO A 258 8.38 12.81 -10.40
C PRO A 258 9.25 11.55 -10.43
N ILE A 259 8.81 10.49 -9.75
CA ILE A 259 9.54 9.22 -9.64
C ILE A 259 8.81 8.11 -10.38
N GLY A 260 9.49 7.51 -11.36
CA GLY A 260 8.94 6.42 -12.16
C GLY A 260 7.88 6.87 -13.18
N ARG A 261 7.49 5.96 -14.07
CA ARG A 261 6.43 6.20 -15.08
C ARG A 261 5.02 6.04 -14.49
N ARG A 262 4.86 5.18 -13.48
CA ARG A 262 3.60 4.94 -12.75
C ARG A 262 3.46 5.89 -11.55
N CYS A 263 3.78 7.16 -11.78
CA CYS A 263 3.89 8.18 -10.73
C CYS A 263 2.56 8.86 -10.39
N ILE A 264 1.46 8.57 -11.10
CA ILE A 264 0.17 9.24 -10.92
C ILE A 264 -0.90 8.26 -10.43
N THR A 265 -1.82 8.74 -9.60
CA THR A 265 -3.10 8.08 -9.34
C THR A 265 -4.20 9.13 -9.17
N LYS A 266 -5.42 8.75 -9.54
CA LYS A 266 -6.60 9.60 -9.31
C LYS A 266 -7.11 9.40 -7.88
N VAL A 267 -7.37 10.50 -7.19
CA VAL A 267 -7.93 10.53 -5.84
C VAL A 267 -9.17 11.42 -5.86
N GLY A 268 -10.33 10.80 -6.08
CA GLY A 268 -11.57 11.55 -6.33
C GLY A 268 -11.44 12.42 -7.58
N ALA A 269 -11.62 13.73 -7.42
CA ALA A 269 -11.45 14.73 -8.48
C ALA A 269 -9.98 15.12 -8.73
N ASP A 270 -9.09 14.89 -7.77
CA ASP A 270 -7.70 15.35 -7.84
C ASP A 270 -6.75 14.23 -8.29
N ILE A 271 -5.52 14.60 -8.62
CA ILE A 271 -4.46 13.67 -9.00
C ILE A 271 -3.34 13.75 -7.99
N ALA A 272 -2.95 12.61 -7.42
CA ALA A 272 -1.78 12.51 -6.57
C ALA A 272 -0.59 12.03 -7.39
N ILE A 273 0.54 12.74 -7.26
CA ILE A 273 1.77 12.50 -8.01
C ILE A 273 2.89 12.14 -7.04
N ILE A 274 3.60 11.04 -7.31
CA ILE A 274 4.80 10.62 -6.58
C ILE A 274 5.99 11.46 -7.06
N CYS A 275 6.55 12.24 -6.15
CA CYS A 275 7.72 13.07 -6.38
C CYS A 275 8.79 12.85 -5.32
N ILE A 276 9.99 13.41 -5.56
CA ILE A 276 11.07 13.42 -4.57
C ILE A 276 10.64 14.08 -3.25
N ASP A 277 9.73 15.06 -3.33
CA ASP A 277 9.18 15.76 -2.18
C ASP A 277 7.97 15.02 -1.56
N GLY A 278 7.70 13.77 -1.92
CA GLY A 278 6.61 12.93 -1.40
C GLY A 278 5.42 12.79 -2.35
N LEU A 279 4.28 12.33 -1.81
CA LEU A 279 3.04 12.20 -2.58
C LEU A 279 2.27 13.52 -2.55
N VAL A 280 2.26 14.22 -3.68
CA VAL A 280 1.73 15.58 -3.81
C VAL A 280 0.42 15.57 -4.61
N PRO A 281 -0.70 16.02 -4.04
CA PRO A 281 -1.92 16.29 -4.82
C PRO A 281 -1.72 17.51 -5.72
N LEU A 282 -2.13 17.40 -6.98
CA LEU A 282 -1.91 18.41 -8.02
C LEU A 282 -2.59 19.73 -7.64
N SER A 283 -3.85 19.70 -7.18
CA SER A 283 -4.58 20.91 -6.75
C SER A 283 -3.82 21.77 -5.74
N LYS A 284 -3.09 21.14 -4.81
CA LYS A 284 -2.30 21.84 -3.80
C LYS A 284 -0.94 22.27 -4.33
N ALA A 285 -0.35 21.53 -5.26
CA ALA A 285 0.88 21.94 -5.92
C ALA A 285 0.72 23.27 -6.69
N LEU A 286 -0.49 23.60 -7.14
CA LEU A 286 -0.78 24.86 -7.84
C LEU A 286 -0.82 26.08 -6.91
N ILE A 287 -1.27 25.90 -5.67
CA ILE A 287 -1.57 27.00 -4.74
C ILE A 287 -0.33 27.35 -3.88
N PHE A 288 0.48 26.35 -3.54
CA PHE A 288 1.57 26.50 -2.58
C PHE A 288 2.93 26.57 -3.26
N ASP A 289 3.80 27.49 -2.80
CA ASP A 289 5.21 27.48 -3.16
C ASP A 289 5.89 26.17 -2.72
N ARG A 290 6.92 25.73 -3.44
CA ARG A 290 7.57 24.41 -3.30
C ARG A 290 7.99 24.11 -1.86
N ALA A 291 8.42 25.11 -1.09
CA ALA A 291 8.77 24.93 0.32
C ALA A 291 7.56 24.60 1.21
N ALA A 292 6.40 25.18 0.91
CA ALA A 292 5.14 24.96 1.63
C ALA A 292 4.40 23.69 1.18
N VAL A 293 4.69 23.16 -0.02
CA VAL A 293 4.10 21.89 -0.52
C VAL A 293 4.35 20.73 0.44
N THR A 294 5.48 20.71 1.14
CA THR A 294 5.81 19.67 2.14
C THR A 294 4.81 19.56 3.30
N GLN A 295 4.08 20.64 3.61
CA GLN A 295 3.05 20.65 4.67
C GLN A 295 1.71 20.10 4.20
N VAL A 296 1.50 20.02 2.89
CA VAL A 296 0.22 19.65 2.28
C VAL A 296 0.26 18.32 1.53
N THR A 297 1.42 17.65 1.53
CA THR A 297 1.59 16.29 1.00
C THR A 297 0.74 15.29 1.78
N LEU A 298 0.28 14.24 1.08
CA LEU A 298 -0.44 13.14 1.73
C LEU A 298 0.50 12.35 2.66
N THR A 299 1.79 12.33 2.34
CA THR A 299 2.86 11.66 3.10
C THR A 299 3.40 12.48 4.28
N ARG A 300 2.74 13.57 4.69
CA ARG A 300 3.26 14.51 5.72
C ARG A 300 3.78 13.82 6.99
N ASN A 301 3.07 12.82 7.51
CA ASN A 301 3.46 12.12 8.74
C ASN A 301 4.69 11.19 8.55
N ILE A 302 4.93 10.73 7.32
CA ILE A 302 6.03 9.82 6.97
C ILE A 302 7.09 10.47 6.08
N GLN A 303 7.06 11.80 5.98
CA GLN A 303 7.81 12.58 4.99
C GLN A 303 9.33 12.34 5.05
N ARG A 304 9.89 12.21 6.27
CA ARG A 304 11.32 11.95 6.46
C ARG A 304 11.75 10.65 5.80
N VAL A 305 10.95 9.60 5.97
CA VAL A 305 11.28 8.27 5.44
C VAL A 305 10.96 8.21 3.96
N MET A 306 9.87 8.84 3.50
CA MET A 306 9.57 8.98 2.07
C MET A 306 10.71 9.68 1.31
N ASN A 307 11.25 10.77 1.86
CA ASN A 307 12.38 11.49 1.27
C ASN A 307 13.66 10.63 1.24
N GLN A 308 13.87 9.78 2.25
CA GLN A 308 14.99 8.84 2.28
C GLN A 308 14.84 7.77 1.19
N SER A 309 13.68 7.11 1.11
CA SER A 309 13.38 6.12 0.06
C SER A 309 13.49 6.72 -1.34
N ALA A 310 13.03 7.96 -1.54
CA ALA A 310 13.19 8.67 -2.80
C ALA A 310 14.66 8.96 -3.15
N ARG A 311 15.53 9.19 -2.16
CA ARG A 311 16.97 9.38 -2.42
C ARG A 311 17.65 8.06 -2.78
N ASP A 312 17.33 7.02 -2.04
CA ASP A 312 18.02 5.73 -2.12
C ASP A 312 17.54 4.91 -3.33
N TYR A 313 16.25 4.97 -3.67
CA TYR A 313 15.62 4.00 -4.56
C TYR A 313 14.89 4.58 -5.78
N LYS A 314 14.92 5.91 -6.02
CA LYS A 314 14.16 6.52 -7.15
C LYS A 314 14.44 5.95 -8.55
N ASN A 315 15.62 5.35 -8.75
CA ASN A 315 16.03 4.82 -10.06
C ASN A 315 15.55 3.37 -10.28
N ASN A 316 15.14 2.68 -9.22
CA ASN A 316 14.68 1.30 -9.30
C ASN A 316 13.27 1.25 -9.93
N PHE A 317 12.99 0.23 -10.74
CA PHE A 317 11.65 -0.01 -11.25
C PHE A 317 10.70 -0.55 -10.16
N GLY A 318 9.42 -0.16 -10.20
CA GLY A 318 8.38 -0.65 -9.28
C GLY A 318 7.70 0.43 -8.46
N TRP A 319 8.12 1.69 -8.55
CA TRP A 319 7.39 2.81 -7.95
C TRP A 319 6.00 2.93 -8.58
N GLN A 320 4.97 2.76 -7.76
CA GLN A 320 3.58 2.83 -8.17
C GLN A 320 2.72 3.21 -6.97
N ILE A 321 1.64 3.94 -7.20
CA ILE A 321 0.58 4.14 -6.22
C ILE A 321 -0.75 3.60 -6.77
N ILE A 322 -1.48 2.88 -5.92
CA ILE A 322 -2.79 2.31 -6.26
C ILE A 322 -3.77 2.51 -5.12
N GLY A 323 -5.02 2.83 -5.47
CA GLY A 323 -6.14 2.85 -4.54
C GLY A 323 -6.84 1.49 -4.53
N TYR A 324 -7.15 0.98 -3.34
CA TYR A 324 -7.92 -0.23 -3.12
C TYR A 324 -9.16 0.11 -2.27
N PRO A 325 -10.28 0.48 -2.92
CA PRO A 325 -11.49 0.95 -2.22
C PRO A 325 -12.10 -0.10 -1.29
N ARG A 326 -12.16 -1.38 -1.70
CA ARG A 326 -12.75 -2.46 -0.91
C ARG A 326 -12.07 -2.63 0.45
N GLY A 327 -10.75 -2.43 0.52
CA GLY A 327 -10.00 -2.45 1.78
C GLY A 327 -9.77 -1.09 2.42
N THR A 328 -10.30 0.00 1.86
CA THR A 328 -10.06 1.39 2.32
C THR A 328 -8.57 1.75 2.44
N ARG A 329 -7.76 1.30 1.47
CA ARG A 329 -6.30 1.43 1.47
C ARG A 329 -5.81 2.17 0.23
N ALA A 330 -4.81 3.03 0.40
CA ALA A 330 -3.96 3.50 -0.68
C ALA A 330 -2.56 2.94 -0.46
N ILE A 331 -2.00 2.30 -1.47
CA ILE A 331 -0.74 1.57 -1.39
C ILE A 331 0.28 2.28 -2.26
N LEU A 332 1.37 2.76 -1.65
CA LEU A 332 2.54 3.27 -2.32
C LEU A 332 3.63 2.21 -2.30
N ASN A 333 3.94 1.64 -3.46
CA ASN A 333 4.97 0.62 -3.63
C ASN A 333 6.36 1.25 -3.78
N ILE A 334 7.34 0.73 -3.02
CA ILE A 334 8.70 1.24 -2.99
C ILE A 334 9.68 0.09 -3.26
N PRO A 335 10.40 0.12 -4.39
CA PRO A 335 11.36 -0.91 -4.76
C PRO A 335 12.72 -0.71 -4.06
N VAL A 336 12.96 -1.41 -2.95
CA VAL A 336 14.25 -1.38 -2.23
C VAL A 336 15.36 -1.98 -3.08
N SER A 337 15.08 -3.11 -3.73
CA SER A 337 15.92 -3.74 -4.74
C SER A 337 15.04 -4.12 -5.92
N GLU A 338 15.43 -3.65 -7.12
CA GLU A 338 14.69 -3.95 -8.35
C GLU A 338 14.55 -5.46 -8.53
N ASN A 339 13.31 -5.93 -8.70
CA ASN A 339 12.98 -7.36 -8.85
C ASN A 339 13.47 -8.26 -7.71
N GLY A 340 13.71 -7.71 -6.51
CA GLY A 340 14.21 -8.44 -5.35
C GLY A 340 13.37 -8.21 -4.10
N GLU A 341 13.40 -6.98 -3.58
CA GLU A 341 12.72 -6.61 -2.34
C GLU A 341 11.93 -5.32 -2.53
N GLN A 342 10.67 -5.34 -2.12
CA GLN A 342 9.77 -4.19 -2.16
C GLN A 342 9.11 -4.02 -0.79
N GLN A 343 8.87 -2.77 -0.42
CA GLN A 343 8.12 -2.41 0.78
C GLN A 343 6.98 -1.48 0.37
N GLN A 344 5.86 -1.55 1.09
CA GLN A 344 4.70 -0.74 0.78
C GLN A 344 4.40 0.22 1.92
N TYR A 345 4.24 1.50 1.60
CA TYR A 345 3.66 2.47 2.53
C TYR A 345 2.17 2.54 2.26
N VAL A 346 1.39 2.14 3.25
CA VAL A 346 -0.05 1.99 3.12
C VAL A 346 -0.73 3.05 3.96
N MET A 347 -1.63 3.79 3.35
CA MET A 347 -2.45 4.81 3.99
C MET A 347 -3.87 4.28 4.11
N ASN A 348 -4.48 4.45 5.28
CA ASN A 348 -5.92 4.32 5.43
C ASN A 348 -6.60 5.53 4.77
N THR A 349 -7.47 5.31 3.78
CA THR A 349 -8.10 6.40 3.03
C THR A 349 -9.19 7.13 3.84
N LEU A 350 -9.68 6.54 4.93
CA LEU A 350 -10.64 7.16 5.84
C LEU A 350 -9.97 8.07 6.87
N SER A 351 -8.92 7.59 7.56
CA SER A 351 -8.27 8.31 8.66
C SER A 351 -7.03 9.12 8.23
N GLY A 352 -6.43 8.77 7.09
CA GLY A 352 -5.15 9.30 6.64
C GLY A 352 -3.94 8.85 7.47
N ALA A 353 -4.11 7.84 8.33
CA ALA A 353 -3.03 7.20 9.06
C ALA A 353 -2.20 6.29 8.15
N TRP A 354 -0.89 6.26 8.35
CA TRP A 354 0.06 5.48 7.55
C TRP A 354 0.57 4.25 8.31
N CYS A 355 0.97 3.22 7.59
CA CYS A 355 1.69 2.05 8.10
C CYS A 355 2.63 1.50 7.02
N ARG A 356 3.45 0.52 7.38
CA ARG A 356 4.37 -0.13 6.44
C ARG A 356 4.05 -1.61 6.33
N PHE A 357 3.88 -2.12 5.11
CA PHE A 357 3.83 -3.55 4.85
C PHE A 357 5.18 -4.04 4.33
N THR A 358 5.60 -5.19 4.83
CA THR A 358 6.85 -5.88 4.51
C THR A 358 6.57 -7.37 4.27
N GLY A 359 7.43 -8.04 3.50
CA GLY A 359 7.26 -9.45 3.12
C GLY A 359 6.36 -9.66 1.90
N MET A 360 5.69 -8.62 1.40
CA MET A 360 4.92 -8.61 0.16
C MET A 360 5.77 -8.03 -0.98
N ASN A 361 6.63 -8.88 -1.56
CA ASN A 361 7.55 -8.48 -2.63
C ASN A 361 6.83 -8.36 -3.98
N GLY A 362 6.02 -7.30 -4.14
CA GLY A 362 5.26 -6.98 -5.34
C GLY A 362 5.98 -5.95 -6.22
N SER A 363 6.29 -6.33 -7.47
CA SER A 363 6.88 -5.43 -8.47
C SER A 363 5.85 -4.48 -9.09
N CYS A 364 4.59 -4.90 -9.17
CA CYS A 364 3.47 -4.13 -9.69
C CYS A 364 2.18 -4.52 -8.98
N TRP A 365 1.19 -3.62 -8.99
CA TRP A 365 -0.09 -3.80 -8.32
C TRP A 365 -1.22 -3.46 -9.28
N GLU A 366 -2.33 -4.19 -9.19
CA GLU A 366 -3.54 -3.89 -9.95
C GLU A 366 -4.80 -4.35 -9.20
N VAL A 367 -5.91 -3.62 -9.38
CA VAL A 367 -7.22 -4.03 -8.87
C VAL A 367 -8.00 -4.64 -10.02
N TYR A 368 -8.57 -5.82 -9.79
CA TYR A 368 -9.39 -6.56 -10.75
C TYR A 368 -10.60 -7.15 -10.03
N GLN A 369 -11.81 -6.90 -10.54
CA GLN A 369 -13.06 -7.35 -9.92
C GLN A 369 -13.13 -7.04 -8.40
N ASP A 370 -12.77 -5.80 -8.02
CA ASP A 370 -12.69 -5.31 -6.64
C ASP A 370 -11.69 -6.05 -5.72
N ASN A 371 -10.87 -6.97 -6.23
CA ASN A 371 -9.80 -7.64 -5.49
C ASN A 371 -8.44 -7.08 -5.90
N LEU A 372 -7.49 -7.11 -4.96
CA LEU A 372 -6.16 -6.56 -5.17
C LEU A 372 -5.18 -7.66 -5.57
N TYR A 373 -4.49 -7.47 -6.68
CA TYR A 373 -3.47 -8.38 -7.20
C TYR A 373 -2.11 -7.70 -7.26
N PHE A 374 -1.06 -8.52 -7.19
CA PHE A 374 0.30 -8.04 -7.41
C PHE A 374 1.15 -9.07 -8.15
N GLY A 375 2.12 -8.57 -8.91
CA GLY A 375 3.12 -9.38 -9.61
C GLY A 375 4.30 -9.71 -8.70
N GLY A 376 4.56 -11.00 -8.48
CA GLY A 376 5.71 -11.49 -7.74
C GLY A 376 7.00 -11.49 -8.56
N ASN A 377 8.14 -11.49 -7.86
CA ASN A 377 9.47 -11.54 -8.48
C ASN A 377 9.83 -12.93 -9.04
N ASP A 378 9.02 -13.95 -8.75
CA ASP A 378 9.17 -15.37 -9.11
C ASP A 378 8.38 -15.79 -10.35
N GLY A 379 7.67 -14.86 -11.00
CA GLY A 379 6.81 -15.17 -12.15
C GLY A 379 5.41 -15.63 -11.76
N VAL A 380 5.00 -15.37 -10.52
CA VAL A 380 3.68 -15.73 -10.00
C VAL A 380 2.85 -14.46 -9.76
N VAL A 381 1.57 -14.50 -10.09
CA VAL A 381 0.61 -13.46 -9.70
C VAL A 381 -0.04 -13.89 -8.40
N TYR A 382 -0.09 -12.97 -7.45
CA TYR A 382 -0.65 -13.18 -6.12
C TYR A 382 -1.89 -12.31 -5.92
N GLU A 383 -2.87 -12.84 -5.18
CA GLU A 383 -4.04 -12.11 -4.71
C GLU A 383 -3.78 -11.69 -3.26
N ALA A 384 -3.78 -10.38 -3.01
CA ALA A 384 -3.57 -9.80 -1.69
C ALA A 384 -4.87 -9.76 -0.87
N ASP A 385 -4.73 -9.54 0.44
CA ASP A 385 -5.84 -9.31 1.36
C ASP A 385 -6.81 -10.50 1.54
N ARG A 386 -6.30 -11.73 1.47
CA ARG A 386 -7.13 -12.94 1.44
C ARG A 386 -6.80 -14.01 2.50
N SER A 387 -5.55 -14.12 2.94
CA SER A 387 -5.07 -15.23 3.80
C SER A 387 -4.67 -14.75 5.20
N GLY A 388 -4.52 -15.66 6.16
CA GLY A 388 -3.86 -15.39 7.45
C GLY A 388 -2.32 -15.42 7.38
N THR A 389 -1.73 -15.89 6.27
CA THR A 389 -0.28 -16.06 6.07
C THR A 389 0.18 -15.54 4.71
N ASP A 390 1.48 -15.36 4.55
CA ASP A 390 2.09 -14.89 3.29
C ASP A 390 2.45 -16.08 2.39
N TYR A 391 1.46 -16.64 1.68
CA TYR A 391 1.64 -17.82 0.83
C TYR A 391 2.27 -19.01 1.57
N GLY A 392 1.68 -19.38 2.71
CA GLY A 392 2.16 -20.45 3.57
C GLY A 392 3.45 -20.14 4.33
N ARG A 393 4.01 -18.93 4.17
CA ARG A 393 5.11 -18.41 5.00
C ARG A 393 4.56 -17.65 6.20
N ARG A 394 5.37 -17.60 7.24
CA ARG A 394 5.06 -16.89 8.48
C ARG A 394 4.83 -15.41 8.22
N LEU A 395 3.69 -14.90 8.67
CA LEU A 395 3.39 -13.47 8.70
C LEU A 395 3.86 -12.88 10.03
N SER A 396 4.90 -12.05 9.98
CA SER A 396 5.47 -11.38 11.16
C SER A 396 5.04 -9.92 11.19
N ALA A 397 4.47 -9.45 12.30
CA ALA A 397 4.09 -8.05 12.49
C ALA A 397 4.70 -7.46 13.77
N ASN A 398 5.07 -6.19 13.72
CA ASN A 398 5.77 -5.51 14.81
C ASN A 398 5.28 -4.07 14.92
N MET A 399 4.86 -3.67 16.10
CA MET A 399 4.47 -2.30 16.40
C MET A 399 5.27 -1.75 17.59
N MET A 400 5.55 -0.45 17.52
CA MET A 400 6.17 0.33 18.57
C MET A 400 5.40 1.63 18.74
N THR A 401 4.74 1.78 19.88
CA THR A 401 3.93 2.97 20.22
C THR A 401 4.81 4.18 20.54
N ALA A 402 4.24 5.38 20.60
CA ALA A 402 4.95 6.57 21.06
C ALA A 402 5.46 6.41 22.51
N PHE A 403 6.60 7.03 22.83
CA PHE A 403 7.12 7.06 24.19
C PHE A 403 6.24 7.95 25.08
N ASN A 404 5.75 7.38 26.19
CA ASN A 404 4.91 8.09 27.12
C ASN A 404 5.57 8.22 28.51
N TYR A 405 5.40 9.37 29.14
CA TYR A 405 5.85 9.66 30.51
C TYR A 405 4.79 9.32 31.57
N TYR A 406 3.61 8.85 31.16
CA TYR A 406 2.50 8.41 32.02
C TYR A 406 2.09 9.44 33.09
N GLY A 407 2.15 10.72 32.71
CA GLY A 407 1.77 11.86 33.54
C GLY A 407 2.77 12.29 34.61
N LYS A 408 3.98 11.68 34.69
CA LYS A 408 5.01 12.07 35.67
C LYS A 408 6.41 12.08 35.05
N ARG A 409 6.85 13.22 34.50
CA ARG A 409 8.17 13.33 33.83
C ARG A 409 9.36 13.25 34.79
N GLY A 410 9.20 13.67 36.05
CA GLY A 410 10.29 13.72 37.03
C GLY A 410 10.55 12.43 37.80
N ASN A 411 9.72 11.38 37.63
CA ASN A 411 9.83 10.15 38.40
C ASN A 411 10.26 9.00 37.50
N GLN A 412 11.29 8.28 37.93
CA GLN A 412 11.63 6.97 37.37
C GLN A 412 10.51 5.98 37.71
N LYS A 413 10.17 5.12 36.76
CA LYS A 413 9.08 4.15 36.87
C LYS A 413 9.66 2.77 36.65
N ARG A 414 9.16 1.81 37.43
CA ARG A 414 9.39 0.39 37.20
C ARG A 414 8.11 -0.20 36.64
N TRP A 415 8.15 -0.67 35.41
CA TRP A 415 7.01 -1.37 34.83
C TRP A 415 7.05 -2.85 35.21
N THR A 416 5.89 -3.41 35.58
CA THR A 416 5.79 -4.79 36.08
C THR A 416 4.93 -5.68 35.18
N MET A 417 3.84 -5.13 34.65
CA MET A 417 2.87 -5.88 33.84
C MET A 417 2.27 -5.00 32.74
N CYS A 418 2.00 -5.62 31.59
CA CYS A 418 1.29 -5.03 30.47
C CYS A 418 0.19 -5.99 30.03
N ARG A 419 -0.96 -5.45 29.64
CA ARG A 419 -2.09 -6.19 29.14
C ARG A 419 -2.58 -5.52 27.85
N PRO A 420 -2.39 -6.15 26.69
CA PRO A 420 -3.02 -5.69 25.46
C PRO A 420 -4.50 -6.05 25.49
N GLN A 421 -5.35 -5.12 25.06
CA GLN A 421 -6.77 -5.34 24.84
C GLN A 421 -6.96 -5.83 23.41
N LEU A 422 -7.03 -7.15 23.25
CA LEU A 422 -7.12 -7.80 21.94
C LEU A 422 -8.53 -8.27 21.66
N THR A 423 -8.94 -8.17 20.41
CA THR A 423 -10.11 -8.87 19.88
C THR A 423 -9.62 -9.84 18.81
N THR A 424 -9.80 -11.14 19.04
CA THR A 424 -9.22 -12.20 18.22
C THR A 424 -10.15 -13.39 18.07
N ASP A 425 -10.08 -14.09 16.94
CA ASP A 425 -10.84 -15.33 16.68
C ASP A 425 -10.14 -16.60 17.20
N ASN A 426 -8.83 -16.49 17.46
CA ASN A 426 -7.98 -17.55 17.99
C ASN A 426 -7.24 -17.08 19.24
N GLN A 427 -6.81 -18.01 20.09
CA GLN A 427 -5.97 -17.66 21.24
C GLN A 427 -4.59 -17.20 20.75
N VAL A 428 -4.32 -15.90 20.88
CA VAL A 428 -3.07 -15.26 20.42
C VAL A 428 -2.29 -14.80 21.64
N ASN A 429 -1.01 -15.16 21.73
CA ASN A 429 -0.11 -14.68 22.79
C ASN A 429 0.96 -13.78 22.18
N PRO A 430 0.73 -12.46 22.08
CA PRO A 430 1.72 -11.58 21.48
C PRO A 430 2.96 -11.48 22.37
N GLY A 431 4.13 -11.34 21.73
CA GLY A 431 5.33 -10.91 22.43
C GLY A 431 5.17 -9.44 22.85
N LEU A 432 5.51 -9.12 24.10
CA LEU A 432 5.47 -7.77 24.64
C LEU A 432 6.81 -7.40 25.28
N ALA A 433 7.29 -6.20 24.99
CA ALA A 433 8.48 -5.62 25.60
C ALA A 433 8.32 -4.10 25.77
N PHE A 434 9.07 -3.51 26.71
CA PHE A 434 9.17 -2.07 26.84
C PHE A 434 10.52 -1.56 26.39
N ASN A 435 10.47 -0.58 25.50
CA ASN A 435 11.58 0.29 25.20
C ASN A 435 11.55 1.44 26.20
N VAL A 436 12.60 1.61 27.02
CA VAL A 436 12.68 2.65 28.05
C VAL A 436 13.64 3.75 27.64
N ASP A 437 13.35 5.00 28.04
CA ASP A 437 14.24 6.16 27.86
C ASP A 437 14.79 6.34 26.43
N PHE A 438 13.91 6.22 25.43
CA PHE A 438 14.21 6.36 23.99
C PHE A 438 15.21 5.34 23.43
N GLN A 439 15.46 4.25 24.15
CA GLN A 439 16.22 3.14 23.61
C GLN A 439 15.35 2.32 22.66
N ASP A 440 15.89 1.99 21.50
CA ASP A 440 15.24 1.09 20.57
C ASP A 440 15.67 -0.37 20.84
N PHE A 441 14.85 -1.33 20.42
CA PHE A 441 15.18 -2.77 20.40
C PHE A 441 15.25 -3.50 21.75
N ALA A 442 14.31 -3.27 22.67
CA ALA A 442 14.14 -4.21 23.78
C ALA A 442 13.93 -5.64 23.23
N PRO A 443 14.68 -6.65 23.73
CA PRO A 443 14.55 -8.02 23.27
C PRO A 443 13.15 -8.52 23.57
N ILE A 444 12.51 -9.11 22.57
CA ILE A 444 11.16 -9.63 22.65
C ILE A 444 11.20 -11.11 22.27
N SER A 445 10.58 -11.94 23.10
CA SER A 445 10.25 -13.32 22.71
C SER A 445 8.84 -13.29 22.17
N VAL A 446 8.67 -13.75 20.94
CA VAL A 446 7.37 -13.88 20.28
C VAL A 446 7.03 -15.35 20.25
N ALA A 447 5.92 -15.73 20.89
CA ALA A 447 5.34 -17.05 20.70
C ALA A 447 4.59 -17.05 19.36
N SER A 448 4.88 -18.00 18.48
CA SER A 448 4.14 -18.08 17.23
C SER A 448 2.73 -18.61 17.48
N THR A 449 1.76 -18.02 16.78
CA THR A 449 0.36 -18.45 16.84
C THR A 449 0.03 -19.14 15.51
N PRO A 450 -0.46 -20.39 15.52
CA PRO A 450 -0.86 -21.06 14.29
C PRO A 450 -2.13 -20.39 13.74
N SER A 451 -2.16 -20.13 12.44
CA SER A 451 -3.43 -19.87 11.75
C SER A 451 -4.24 -21.16 11.66
N SER A 452 -5.55 -21.10 11.91
CA SER A 452 -6.45 -22.26 11.82
C SER A 452 -6.80 -22.57 10.36
N GLN A 453 -7.04 -23.84 10.01
CA GLN A 453 -7.77 -24.17 8.76
C GLN A 453 -9.27 -24.07 9.05
N THR A 454 -10.02 -23.34 8.24
CA THR A 454 -11.48 -23.27 8.35
C THR A 454 -12.10 -24.06 7.20
N ALA A 455 -13.17 -24.80 7.51
CA ALA A 455 -13.97 -25.53 6.54
C ALA A 455 -14.55 -24.57 5.47
N LEU A 456 -14.32 -24.88 4.20
CA LEU A 456 -14.95 -24.20 3.08
C LEU A 456 -16.31 -24.87 2.80
N TRP A 457 -17.35 -24.05 2.63
CA TRP A 457 -18.68 -24.53 2.23
C TRP A 457 -18.60 -25.26 0.88
N ASP A 458 -19.39 -26.33 0.72
CA ASP A 458 -19.38 -27.24 -0.45
C ASP A 458 -18.06 -28.01 -0.75
N ILE A 459 -17.03 -27.87 0.08
CA ILE A 459 -15.74 -28.57 -0.09
C ILE A 459 -15.38 -29.42 1.15
N ALA A 460 -15.80 -28.99 2.34
CA ALA A 460 -15.48 -29.69 3.58
C ALA A 460 -16.17 -31.06 3.69
N LEU A 461 -15.42 -32.09 4.09
CA LEU A 461 -15.97 -33.40 4.44
C LEU A 461 -16.83 -33.26 5.70
N TRP A 462 -18.04 -33.83 5.65
CA TRP A 462 -18.92 -33.95 6.81
C TRP A 462 -18.18 -34.59 7.99
N ASP A 463 -18.41 -34.06 9.18
CA ASP A 463 -17.81 -34.49 10.46
C ASP A 463 -16.26 -34.37 10.57
N VAL A 464 -15.61 -33.68 9.62
CA VAL A 464 -14.15 -33.39 9.64
C VAL A 464 -13.85 -31.88 9.60
N GLY A 465 -14.80 -31.05 9.16
CA GLY A 465 -14.62 -29.60 9.03
C GLY A 465 -14.42 -28.87 10.36
N LEU A 466 -13.36 -28.06 10.46
CA LEU A 466 -13.13 -27.13 11.56
C LEU A 466 -13.83 -25.80 11.24
N TRP A 467 -14.78 -25.39 12.07
CA TRP A 467 -15.47 -24.10 11.94
C TRP A 467 -14.65 -22.98 12.59
N ALA A 468 -14.79 -21.75 12.09
CA ALA A 468 -14.10 -20.60 12.67
C ALA A 468 -14.48 -20.42 14.15
N GLY A 469 -13.50 -20.08 14.98
CA GLY A 469 -13.72 -19.76 16.39
C GLY A 469 -14.61 -18.53 16.56
N GLN A 470 -15.34 -18.45 17.67
CA GLN A 470 -16.05 -17.23 18.03
C GLN A 470 -15.01 -16.12 18.30
N VAL A 471 -15.24 -14.90 17.81
CA VAL A 471 -14.39 -13.76 18.13
C VAL A 471 -14.52 -13.43 19.62
N VAL A 472 -13.41 -13.50 20.36
CA VAL A 472 -13.34 -13.25 21.81
C VAL A 472 -12.44 -12.05 22.09
N THR A 473 -12.77 -11.29 23.14
CA THR A 473 -11.87 -10.28 23.68
C THR A 473 -10.89 -10.94 24.65
N GLN A 474 -9.60 -10.91 24.32
CA GLN A 474 -8.52 -11.43 25.16
C GLN A 474 -7.82 -10.27 25.87
N SER A 475 -7.74 -10.36 27.20
CA SER A 475 -7.13 -9.33 28.04
C SER A 475 -6.27 -9.96 29.15
N ASN A 476 -5.24 -10.69 28.71
CA ASN A 476 -4.32 -11.38 29.61
C ASN A 476 -3.17 -10.47 30.05
N TRP A 477 -2.84 -10.50 31.34
CA TRP A 477 -1.67 -9.80 31.86
C TRP A 477 -0.39 -10.59 31.54
N THR A 478 0.58 -9.90 30.97
CA THR A 478 1.91 -10.44 30.70
C THR A 478 2.93 -9.67 31.54
N SER A 479 3.88 -10.38 32.14
CA SER A 479 4.99 -9.75 32.84
C SER A 479 5.90 -9.06 31.85
N VAL A 480 6.30 -7.85 32.19
CA VAL A 480 7.20 -7.02 31.39
C VAL A 480 8.14 -6.34 32.37
N THR A 481 9.37 -6.11 31.94
CA THR A 481 10.39 -5.46 32.77
C THR A 481 10.90 -4.23 32.06
N GLY A 482 11.12 -3.17 32.83
CA GLY A 482 11.68 -1.92 32.37
C GLY A 482 11.81 -0.96 33.55
N LEU A 483 12.86 -0.16 33.56
CA LEU A 483 13.09 0.85 34.58
C LEU A 483 13.62 2.11 33.90
N GLY A 484 12.87 3.22 33.99
CA GLY A 484 13.13 4.44 33.22
C GLY A 484 12.07 5.52 33.45
N TYR A 485 12.24 6.68 32.82
CA TYR A 485 11.33 7.83 32.97
C TYR A 485 10.16 7.79 31.98
N CYS A 486 10.43 7.34 30.75
CA CYS A 486 9.42 7.07 29.72
C CYS A 486 9.53 5.64 29.21
N ALA A 487 8.42 5.10 28.70
CA ALA A 487 8.42 3.84 27.98
C ALA A 487 7.53 3.87 26.75
N SER A 488 7.94 3.13 25.73
CA SER A 488 7.16 2.75 24.57
C SER A 488 6.85 1.25 24.64
N ILE A 489 5.62 0.89 24.28
CA ILE A 489 5.17 -0.49 24.15
C ILE A 489 5.61 -1.01 22.79
N ARG A 490 6.41 -2.08 22.79
CA ARG A 490 6.71 -2.89 21.62
C ARG A 490 5.89 -4.17 21.69
N MET A 491 5.10 -4.41 20.66
CA MET A 491 4.34 -5.64 20.50
C MET A 491 4.69 -6.29 19.17
N ALA A 492 5.05 -7.57 19.20
CA ALA A 492 5.32 -8.34 18.01
C ALA A 492 4.54 -9.64 18.02
N ILE A 493 4.13 -10.08 16.83
CA ILE A 493 3.39 -11.30 16.61
C ILE A 493 3.90 -12.01 15.37
N ASP A 494 3.94 -13.33 15.46
CA ASP A 494 4.24 -14.23 14.36
C ASP A 494 3.03 -15.15 14.16
N ILE A 495 2.43 -15.11 12.98
CA ILE A 495 1.38 -16.04 12.55
C ILE A 495 2.01 -17.08 11.63
N ASP A 496 2.01 -18.34 12.08
CA ASP A 496 2.51 -19.47 11.31
C ASP A 496 1.39 -20.13 10.50
N SER A 497 1.77 -20.76 9.38
CA SER A 497 0.89 -21.67 8.65
C SER A 497 0.58 -22.92 9.51
N PRO A 498 -0.66 -23.44 9.49
CA PRO A 498 -1.01 -24.69 10.19
C PRO A 498 -0.23 -25.91 9.66
N VAL A 499 0.36 -25.79 8.47
CA VAL A 499 1.20 -26.81 7.84
C VAL A 499 2.62 -26.27 7.78
N ALA A 500 3.60 -27.05 8.26
CA ALA A 500 5.00 -26.68 8.29
C ALA A 500 5.47 -26.19 6.90
N ALA A 501 6.20 -25.07 6.87
CA ALA A 501 6.76 -24.49 5.66
C ALA A 501 7.53 -25.57 4.86
N GLY A 502 6.97 -26.01 3.73
CA GLY A 502 7.55 -27.06 2.87
C GLY A 502 6.76 -28.37 2.77
N GLY A 503 5.66 -28.53 3.51
CA GLY A 503 4.78 -29.70 3.36
C GLY A 503 3.89 -29.58 2.12
N ALA A 504 4.30 -30.16 0.99
CA ALA A 504 3.38 -30.42 -0.10
C ALA A 504 2.25 -31.32 0.42
N VAL A 505 1.01 -30.83 0.38
CA VAL A 505 -0.15 -31.67 0.70
C VAL A 505 -0.36 -32.64 -0.48
N TRP A 506 0.03 -33.90 -0.30
CA TRP A 506 -0.29 -34.96 -1.25
C TRP A 506 -1.78 -35.30 -1.13
N GLY A 507 -2.59 -34.82 -2.08
CA GLY A 507 -3.96 -35.28 -2.28
C GLY A 507 -4.07 -36.10 -3.57
N VAL A 508 -4.54 -37.34 -3.48
CA VAL A 508 -4.89 -38.17 -4.64
C VAL A 508 -6.26 -37.71 -5.16
N GLY A 509 -6.26 -36.85 -6.18
CA GLY A 509 -7.46 -36.59 -6.99
C GLY A 509 -7.63 -37.69 -8.03
N LEU A 510 -8.73 -38.44 -7.95
CA LEU A 510 -9.15 -39.32 -9.04
C LEU A 510 -9.48 -38.43 -10.24
N TRP A 511 -8.70 -38.56 -11.33
CA TRP A 511 -8.74 -37.75 -12.56
C TRP A 511 -8.08 -36.36 -12.47
N GLY A 512 -6.75 -36.38 -12.26
CA GLY A 512 -5.78 -35.46 -12.88
C GLY A 512 -6.00 -33.96 -12.75
N VAL A 513 -5.43 -33.34 -11.69
CA VAL A 513 -4.30 -32.36 -11.71
C VAL A 513 -3.84 -32.25 -10.25
N ASN A 514 -2.65 -32.75 -9.90
CA ASN A 514 -2.12 -32.55 -8.54
C ASN A 514 -1.63 -31.10 -8.42
N LYS A 515 -2.39 -30.24 -7.71
CA LYS A 515 -1.91 -28.92 -7.32
C LYS A 515 -0.89 -29.08 -6.19
N TRP A 516 0.31 -28.54 -6.41
CA TRP A 516 1.17 -28.06 -5.33
C TRP A 516 0.49 -26.85 -4.69
N SER A 517 -0.57 -27.04 -3.92
CA SER A 517 -1.19 -25.97 -3.14
C SER A 517 -0.57 -25.93 -1.76
N TYR A 518 0.03 -24.80 -1.40
CA TYR A 518 0.26 -24.46 0.00
C TYR A 518 -1.12 -24.34 0.67
N SER A 519 -1.25 -24.80 1.91
CA SER A 519 -2.48 -24.58 2.66
C SER A 519 -2.57 -23.09 2.97
N ASP A 520 -3.47 -22.38 2.29
CA ASP A 520 -3.78 -21.01 2.66
C ASP A 520 -4.42 -21.06 4.07
N GLY A 521 -3.72 -20.50 5.06
CA GLY A 521 -4.25 -20.39 6.42
C GLY A 521 -5.50 -19.51 6.41
N ALA A 522 -6.51 -19.87 7.22
CA ALA A 522 -7.68 -19.01 7.35
C ALA A 522 -7.28 -17.61 7.81
N GLU A 523 -8.08 -16.62 7.44
CA GLU A 523 -7.92 -15.26 7.94
C GLU A 523 -7.86 -15.28 9.47
N VAL A 524 -6.87 -14.59 10.04
CA VAL A 524 -6.76 -14.39 11.48
C VAL A 524 -7.21 -12.98 11.78
N VAL A 525 -8.36 -12.85 12.43
CA VAL A 525 -8.81 -11.57 12.95
C VAL A 525 -7.99 -11.27 14.20
N LEU A 526 -7.16 -10.23 14.15
CA LEU A 526 -6.46 -9.73 15.33
C LEU A 526 -6.52 -8.21 15.36
N ARG A 527 -7.20 -7.68 16.37
CA ARG A 527 -7.40 -6.24 16.57
C ARG A 527 -6.87 -5.85 17.94
N VAL A 528 -6.20 -4.70 17.99
CA VAL A 528 -5.62 -4.10 19.18
C VAL A 528 -6.40 -2.83 19.48
N ASN A 529 -7.10 -2.82 20.60
CA ASN A 529 -7.93 -1.68 21.02
C ASN A 529 -7.16 -0.72 21.94
N GLY A 530 -6.16 -1.23 22.65
CA GLY A 530 -5.32 -0.44 23.57
C GLY A 530 -4.49 -1.31 24.49
N PHE A 531 -3.84 -0.66 25.45
CA PHE A 531 -2.93 -1.30 26.40
C PHE A 531 -3.18 -0.79 27.82
N ASP A 532 -3.29 -1.71 28.76
CA ASP A 532 -3.31 -1.42 30.19
C ASP A 532 -1.99 -1.84 30.84
N LEU A 533 -1.53 -1.06 31.81
CA LEU A 533 -0.19 -1.13 32.33
C LEU A 533 -0.24 -1.02 33.85
N SER A 534 0.66 -1.76 34.52
CA SER A 534 0.95 -1.59 35.94
C SER A 534 2.39 -1.17 36.12
N MET A 535 2.60 -0.10 36.88
CA MET A 535 3.92 0.46 37.16
C MET A 535 4.03 0.98 38.59
N GLU A 536 5.25 0.98 39.12
CA GLU A 536 5.59 1.57 40.41
C GLU A 536 6.33 2.90 40.16
N ASP A 537 5.89 3.98 40.79
CA ASP A 537 6.57 5.27 40.71
C ASP A 537 7.69 5.32 41.76
N GLY A 538 8.94 5.49 41.31
CA GLY A 538 10.08 5.76 42.18
C GLY A 538 10.03 7.18 42.75
N SER A 539 10.63 7.37 43.93
CA SER A 539 10.92 8.70 44.46
C SER A 539 12.10 9.32 43.72
N ILE A 540 12.05 10.64 43.49
CA ILE A 540 13.20 11.42 43.00
C ILE A 540 14.36 11.21 43.99
N VAL A 541 15.50 10.71 43.50
CA VAL A 541 16.77 10.78 44.23
C VAL A 541 17.55 11.97 43.68
#